data_AF-A0A3R9RWD6-F1
#
_entry.id   AF-A0A3R9RWD6-F1
#
_cell.length_a   1.000
_cell.length_b   1.000
_cell.length_c   1.000
_cell.angle_alpha   90.00
_cell.angle_beta   90.00
_cell.angle_gamma   90.00
#
_symmetry.space_group_name_H-M   'P 1'
#
loop_
_entity.id
_entity.type
_entity.pdbx_description
1 polymer ?
#
loop_
_entity_poly.entity_id
_entity_poly.type
_entity_poly.pdbx_seq_one_letter_code
_entity_poly.pdbx_strand_id
1 'polypeptide(L)'
;AYEYKRLLTQYAIKTGAPLDFVPVQGHDFSSRGMSGIYDAAQSGVGHLTSFIGTDSVASIDYAEEYYNATGVIGVSVPATEHSVMCMGTEDSELETFKRLICELYPSGVVSIVSDTWDFWRVITEFTVALKSEILARQPNALGLAKLVFRPDSGDPVKIICGDPDAEVGSPAYKGAVECLWEVFGGTTTDQGYKVLNERVGLIYGDSITLDRAQRILEGLEAKGFAS
;
A
#
# COMPACT_ATOMS: atom_id res chain seq x y z
N ALA A 1 -17.11 2.07 2.39
CA ALA A 1 -16.43 1.08 1.52
C ALA A 1 -16.94 1.12 0.08
N TYR A 2 -18.25 0.92 -0.18
CA TYR A 2 -18.82 0.89 -1.53
C TYR A 2 -18.41 2.09 -2.43
N GLU A 3 -18.53 3.32 -1.93
CA GLU A 3 -18.14 4.51 -2.71
C GLU A 3 -16.65 4.55 -3.06
N TYR A 4 -15.77 4.08 -2.16
CA TYR A 4 -14.35 3.91 -2.48
C TYR A 4 -14.16 2.89 -3.60
N LYS A 5 -14.86 1.76 -3.56
CA LYS A 5 -14.78 0.73 -4.62
C LYS A 5 -15.26 1.28 -5.96
N ARG A 6 -16.35 2.06 -5.98
CA ARG A 6 -16.86 2.72 -7.19
C ARG A 6 -15.82 3.66 -7.77
N LEU A 7 -15.22 4.50 -6.92
CA LEU A 7 -14.18 5.45 -7.30
C LEU A 7 -12.93 4.74 -7.85
N LEU A 8 -12.39 3.76 -7.12
CA LEU A 8 -11.21 2.99 -7.52
C LEU A 8 -11.45 2.24 -8.84
N THR A 9 -12.61 1.58 -8.99
CA THR A 9 -13.00 0.93 -10.25
C THR A 9 -13.02 1.92 -11.41
N GLN A 10 -13.55 3.13 -11.21
CA GLN A 10 -13.61 4.13 -12.26
C GLN A 10 -12.21 4.53 -12.75
N TYR A 11 -11.27 4.77 -11.83
CA TYR A 11 -9.90 5.12 -12.19
C TYR A 11 -9.16 3.94 -12.82
N ALA A 12 -9.33 2.72 -12.28
CA ALA A 12 -8.74 1.53 -12.87
C ALA A 12 -9.17 1.33 -14.33
N ILE A 13 -10.45 1.51 -14.65
CA ILE A 13 -10.95 1.47 -16.05
C ILE A 13 -10.32 2.60 -16.87
N LYS A 14 -10.29 3.81 -16.32
CA LYS A 14 -9.82 5.02 -17.02
C LYS A 14 -8.35 4.93 -17.39
N THR A 15 -7.51 4.47 -16.47
CA THR A 15 -6.05 4.41 -16.65
C THR A 15 -5.55 3.04 -17.14
N GLY A 16 -6.44 2.04 -17.23
CA GLY A 16 -6.09 0.68 -17.65
C GLY A 16 -5.45 -0.19 -16.58
N ALA A 17 -5.68 0.10 -15.30
CA ALA A 17 -5.20 -0.75 -14.22
C ALA A 17 -6.02 -2.05 -14.15
N PRO A 18 -5.42 -3.18 -13.76
CA PRO A 18 -6.13 -4.46 -13.65
C PRO A 18 -7.29 -4.39 -12.64
N LEU A 19 -8.50 -4.76 -13.08
CA LEU A 19 -9.71 -4.71 -12.25
C LEU A 19 -9.73 -5.77 -11.14
N ASP A 20 -8.99 -6.85 -11.31
CA ASP A 20 -8.79 -7.91 -10.31
C ASP A 20 -7.97 -7.43 -9.10
N PHE A 21 -7.27 -6.30 -9.22
CA PHE A 21 -6.57 -5.67 -8.10
C PHE A 21 -7.50 -4.80 -7.22
N VAL A 22 -8.58 -4.25 -7.77
CA VAL A 22 -9.51 -3.36 -7.03
C VAL A 22 -10.03 -3.97 -5.71
N PRO A 23 -10.41 -5.26 -5.61
CA PRO A 23 -10.85 -5.87 -4.36
C PRO A 23 -9.85 -5.79 -3.19
N VAL A 24 -8.56 -5.61 -3.46
CA VAL A 24 -7.49 -5.52 -2.44
C VAL A 24 -6.85 -4.13 -2.37
N GLN A 25 -7.30 -3.15 -3.17
CA GLN A 25 -6.81 -1.77 -3.09
C GLN A 25 -7.32 -1.04 -1.84
N GLY A 26 -8.51 -1.38 -1.35
CA GLY A 26 -9.04 -0.88 -0.08
C GLY A 26 -8.79 -1.88 1.04
N HIS A 27 -7.92 -1.53 1.99
CA HIS A 27 -7.60 -2.37 3.15
C HIS A 27 -8.15 -1.77 4.44
N ASP A 28 -8.80 -2.59 5.27
CA ASP A 28 -9.37 -2.15 6.54
C ASP A 28 -8.32 -2.18 7.68
N PHE A 29 -7.94 -0.99 8.15
CA PHE A 29 -7.08 -0.76 9.32
C PHE A 29 -7.85 -0.18 10.52
N SER A 30 -9.18 -0.20 10.50
CA SER A 30 -9.99 0.61 11.42
C SER A 30 -10.14 0.02 12.82
N SER A 31 -9.81 -1.26 13.03
CA SER A 31 -10.15 -2.01 14.26
C SER A 31 -9.79 -1.26 15.55
N ARG A 32 -8.56 -0.71 15.64
CA ARG A 32 -8.09 0.06 16.82
C ARG A 32 -8.81 1.40 17.04
N GLY A 33 -9.46 1.93 16.00
CA GLY A 33 -10.21 3.20 16.04
C GLY A 33 -11.69 3.04 16.37
N MET A 34 -12.18 1.81 16.53
CA MET A 34 -13.57 1.52 16.88
C MET A 34 -13.76 1.46 18.40
N SER A 35 -15.00 1.60 18.87
CA SER A 35 -15.32 1.65 20.31
C SER A 35 -15.10 0.33 21.06
N GLY A 36 -14.83 -0.77 20.34
CA GLY A 36 -14.59 -2.09 20.89
C GLY A 36 -14.55 -3.16 19.81
N ILE A 37 -14.24 -4.39 20.21
CA ILE A 37 -14.05 -5.51 19.28
C ILE A 37 -15.33 -5.89 18.51
N TYR A 38 -16.50 -5.77 19.14
CA TYR A 38 -17.78 -6.04 18.49
C TYR A 38 -18.10 -5.01 17.41
N ASP A 39 -17.90 -3.72 17.72
CA ASP A 39 -18.08 -2.64 16.75
C ASP A 39 -17.09 -2.78 15.59
N ALA A 40 -15.84 -3.13 15.88
CA ALA A 40 -14.82 -3.42 14.86
C ALA A 40 -15.22 -4.58 13.94
N ALA A 41 -15.70 -5.69 14.52
CA ALA A 41 -16.14 -6.85 13.74
C ALA A 41 -17.36 -6.51 12.85
N GLN A 42 -18.39 -5.88 13.42
CA GLN A 42 -19.61 -5.50 12.70
C GLN A 42 -19.33 -4.50 11.57
N SER A 43 -18.55 -3.46 11.86
CA SER A 43 -18.17 -2.45 10.88
C SER A 43 -17.30 -3.06 9.76
N GLY A 44 -16.33 -3.90 10.12
CA GLY A 44 -15.43 -4.54 9.17
C GLY A 44 -16.17 -5.48 8.19
N VAL A 45 -17.24 -6.16 8.61
CA VAL A 45 -18.08 -6.95 7.68
C VAL A 45 -18.70 -6.05 6.60
N GLY A 46 -19.11 -4.84 6.95
CA GLY A 46 -19.57 -3.85 5.98
C GLY A 46 -18.50 -3.51 4.93
N HIS A 47 -17.24 -3.39 5.33
CA HIS A 47 -16.11 -3.23 4.40
C HIS A 47 -15.90 -4.46 3.51
N LEU A 48 -16.01 -5.66 4.09
CA LEU A 48 -15.82 -6.94 3.41
C LEU A 48 -16.83 -7.23 2.29
N THR A 49 -17.95 -6.50 2.26
CA THR A 49 -18.89 -6.55 1.12
C THR A 49 -18.33 -5.90 -0.15
N SER A 50 -17.35 -5.00 -0.01
CA SER A 50 -16.78 -4.21 -1.10
C SER A 50 -15.36 -4.64 -1.44
N PHE A 51 -14.54 -4.89 -0.42
CA PHE A 51 -13.14 -5.29 -0.53
C PHE A 51 -12.90 -6.58 0.23
N ILE A 52 -11.74 -7.20 0.05
CA ILE A 52 -11.36 -8.39 0.83
C ILE A 52 -10.10 -8.14 1.69
N GLY A 53 -9.44 -6.99 1.56
CA GLY A 53 -8.31 -6.63 2.43
C GLY A 53 -8.77 -6.16 3.82
N THR A 54 -8.38 -6.85 4.88
CA THR A 54 -8.67 -6.43 6.27
C THR A 54 -7.62 -6.93 7.27
N ASP A 55 -7.27 -6.09 8.25
CA ASP A 55 -6.55 -6.48 9.47
C ASP A 55 -7.50 -6.66 10.67
N SER A 56 -8.80 -6.42 10.48
CA SER A 56 -9.83 -6.66 11.48
C SER A 56 -10.27 -8.13 11.45
N VAL A 57 -9.41 -9.03 11.94
CA VAL A 57 -9.62 -10.49 11.91
C VAL A 57 -11.00 -10.91 12.44
N ALA A 58 -11.48 -10.26 13.52
CA ALA A 58 -12.79 -10.55 14.11
C ALA A 58 -13.98 -10.34 13.14
N SER A 59 -13.80 -9.56 12.07
CA SER A 59 -14.82 -9.35 11.04
C SER A 59 -15.02 -10.59 10.19
N ILE A 60 -13.99 -11.42 10.01
CA ILE A 60 -14.09 -12.68 9.27
C ILE A 60 -14.95 -13.65 10.08
N ASP A 61 -14.61 -13.87 11.35
CA ASP A 61 -15.38 -14.72 12.27
C ASP A 61 -16.86 -14.27 12.35
N TYR A 62 -17.09 -12.96 12.40
CA TYR A 62 -18.44 -12.40 12.42
C TYR A 62 -19.22 -12.70 11.13
N ALA A 63 -18.58 -12.62 9.97
CA ALA A 63 -19.21 -12.96 8.69
C ALA A 63 -19.54 -14.45 8.59
N GLU A 64 -18.65 -15.33 9.08
CA GLU A 64 -18.86 -16.77 9.12
C GLU A 64 -20.05 -17.13 10.02
N GLU A 65 -20.04 -16.65 11.27
CA GLU A 65 -21.04 -17.01 12.29
C GLU A 65 -22.43 -16.44 11.97
N TYR A 66 -22.52 -15.16 11.61
CA TYR A 66 -23.82 -14.48 11.50
C TYR A 66 -24.38 -14.45 10.07
N TYR A 67 -23.54 -14.62 9.05
CA TYR A 67 -23.96 -14.58 7.64
C TYR A 67 -23.69 -15.88 6.88
N ASN A 68 -23.13 -16.92 7.52
CA ASN A 68 -22.72 -18.17 6.86
C ASN A 68 -21.80 -17.91 5.66
N ALA A 69 -20.92 -16.90 5.77
CA ALA A 69 -19.96 -16.60 4.73
C ALA A 69 -19.00 -17.80 4.53
N THR A 70 -18.63 -18.08 3.29
CA THR A 70 -17.75 -19.21 2.93
C THR A 70 -16.74 -18.78 1.88
N GLY A 71 -15.63 -19.52 1.78
CA GLY A 71 -14.55 -19.21 0.85
C GLY A 71 -13.59 -18.14 1.38
N VAL A 72 -13.01 -17.34 0.48
CA VAL A 72 -12.09 -16.25 0.86
C VAL A 72 -12.92 -15.02 1.24
N ILE A 73 -13.01 -14.77 2.54
CA ILE A 73 -13.77 -13.65 3.11
C ILE A 73 -12.87 -12.43 3.27
N GLY A 74 -11.73 -12.61 3.92
CA GLY A 74 -10.73 -11.55 4.16
C GLY A 74 -9.31 -12.06 3.94
N VAL A 75 -8.42 -11.18 3.52
CA VAL A 75 -7.00 -11.43 3.32
C VAL A 75 -6.16 -10.33 3.95
N SER A 76 -4.95 -10.70 4.37
CA SER A 76 -3.92 -9.75 4.79
C SER A 76 -2.54 -10.28 4.40
N VAL A 77 -1.51 -9.48 4.66
CA VAL A 77 -0.11 -9.74 4.36
C VAL A 77 0.73 -9.45 5.61
N PRO A 78 1.91 -10.06 5.76
CA PRO A 78 2.86 -9.61 6.76
C PRO A 78 3.13 -8.12 6.62
N ALA A 79 2.93 -7.37 7.70
CA ALA A 79 3.16 -5.94 7.75
C ALA A 79 3.91 -5.56 9.02
N THR A 80 4.88 -4.66 8.93
CA THR A 80 5.51 -4.08 10.13
C THR A 80 4.66 -2.96 10.71
N GLU A 81 4.98 -2.58 11.94
CA GLU A 81 4.54 -1.33 12.56
C GLU A 81 5.75 -0.59 13.13
N HIS A 82 5.53 0.64 13.61
CA HIS A 82 6.59 1.49 14.13
C HIS A 82 7.40 0.81 15.26
N SER A 83 6.76 0.02 16.13
CA SER A 83 7.46 -0.69 17.20
C SER A 83 8.54 -1.65 16.65
N VAL A 84 8.23 -2.36 15.57
CA VAL A 84 9.14 -3.30 14.89
C VAL A 84 10.29 -2.56 14.23
N MET A 85 10.00 -1.44 13.55
CA MET A 85 11.02 -0.64 12.88
C MET A 85 11.95 0.05 13.89
N CYS A 86 11.41 0.59 14.99
CA CYS A 86 12.21 1.21 16.06
C CYS A 86 13.17 0.24 16.75
N MET A 87 12.84 -1.05 16.85
CA MET A 87 13.77 -2.07 17.39
C MET A 87 15.04 -2.21 16.56
N GLY A 88 14.98 -1.86 15.27
CA GLY A 88 16.12 -1.85 14.36
C GLY A 88 17.04 -0.63 14.47
N THR A 89 16.68 0.33 15.34
CA THR A 89 17.33 1.65 15.53
C THR A 89 17.48 2.48 14.24
N GLU A 90 17.82 3.76 14.39
CA GLU A 90 18.04 4.66 13.24
C GLU A 90 19.30 4.26 12.45
N ASP A 91 20.41 3.98 13.16
CA ASP A 91 21.70 3.65 12.55
C ASP A 91 21.69 2.35 11.73
N SER A 92 20.79 1.42 12.05
CA SER A 92 20.66 0.12 11.37
C SER A 92 19.31 -0.09 10.67
N GLU A 93 18.61 0.99 10.32
CA GLU A 93 17.32 0.90 9.61
C GLU A 93 17.48 0.17 8.26
N LEU A 94 18.51 0.47 7.47
CA LEU A 94 18.78 -0.20 6.18
C LEU A 94 18.97 -1.72 6.35
N GLU A 95 19.74 -2.14 7.36
CA GLU A 95 19.95 -3.57 7.65
C GLU A 95 18.67 -4.24 8.16
N THR A 96 17.81 -3.49 8.86
CA THR A 96 16.48 -3.95 9.28
C THR A 96 15.60 -4.19 8.06
N PHE A 97 15.56 -3.27 7.10
CA PHE A 97 14.89 -3.48 5.80
C PHE A 97 15.45 -4.72 5.09
N LYS A 98 16.77 -4.85 5.00
CA LYS A 98 17.42 -5.99 4.34
C LYS A 98 17.04 -7.32 4.98
N ARG A 99 17.06 -7.41 6.31
CA ARG A 99 16.65 -8.61 7.07
C ARG A 99 15.17 -8.95 6.83
N LEU A 100 14.29 -7.95 6.87
CA LEU A 100 12.86 -8.14 6.58
C LEU A 100 12.64 -8.69 5.17
N ILE A 101 13.33 -8.11 4.17
CA ILE A 101 13.18 -8.45 2.76
C ILE A 101 13.80 -9.81 2.43
N CYS A 102 14.98 -10.14 2.98
CA CYS A 102 15.80 -11.27 2.54
C CYS A 102 15.68 -12.50 3.45
N GLU A 103 15.40 -12.32 4.74
CA GLU A 103 15.44 -13.42 5.71
C GLU A 103 14.05 -13.75 6.27
N LEU A 104 13.31 -12.75 6.73
CA LEU A 104 12.02 -12.97 7.41
C LEU A 104 10.86 -13.15 6.42
N TYR A 105 10.82 -12.33 5.37
CA TYR A 105 9.76 -12.35 4.35
C TYR A 105 10.33 -12.38 2.92
N PRO A 106 11.13 -13.41 2.56
CA PRO A 106 11.79 -13.52 1.25
C PRO A 106 10.83 -13.79 0.08
N SER A 107 9.61 -14.22 0.39
CA SER A 107 8.58 -14.52 -0.60
C SER A 107 7.26 -13.83 -0.28
N GLY A 108 6.40 -13.68 -1.29
CA GLY A 108 5.09 -13.08 -1.09
C GLY A 108 5.12 -11.56 -0.99
N VAL A 109 4.00 -11.02 -0.51
CA VAL A 109 3.86 -9.59 -0.24
C VAL A 109 4.31 -9.31 1.19
N VAL A 110 5.07 -8.24 1.40
CA VAL A 110 5.36 -7.69 2.72
C VAL A 110 5.20 -6.17 2.69
N SER A 111 4.51 -5.63 3.68
CA SER A 111 4.37 -4.18 3.87
C SER A 111 5.31 -3.70 4.96
N ILE A 112 6.13 -2.67 4.70
CA ILE A 112 7.08 -2.15 5.68
C ILE A 112 6.78 -0.67 5.92
N VAL A 113 6.52 -0.30 7.18
CA VAL A 113 6.47 1.10 7.60
C VAL A 113 7.77 1.77 7.21
N SER A 114 7.68 2.87 6.48
CA SER A 114 8.83 3.46 5.78
C SER A 114 9.18 4.87 6.25
N ASP A 115 8.50 5.39 7.27
CA ASP A 115 8.65 6.76 7.77
C ASP A 115 8.97 6.81 9.27
N THR A 116 9.62 5.77 9.80
CA THR A 116 10.01 5.74 11.22
C THR A 116 11.03 6.83 11.56
N TRP A 117 11.96 7.13 10.64
CA TRP A 117 12.97 8.18 10.80
C TRP A 117 12.94 9.21 9.66
N ASP A 118 13.15 8.74 8.42
CA ASP A 118 13.11 9.58 7.22
C ASP A 118 12.55 8.81 6.01
N PHE A 119 11.32 9.13 5.63
CA PHE A 119 10.64 8.51 4.51
C PHE A 119 11.36 8.70 3.17
N TRP A 120 11.86 9.92 2.91
CA TRP A 120 12.47 10.22 1.63
C TRP A 120 13.80 9.49 1.49
N ARG A 121 14.57 9.38 2.56
CA ARG A 121 15.79 8.54 2.60
C ARG A 121 15.49 7.09 2.28
N VAL A 122 14.43 6.51 2.84
CA VAL A 122 14.00 5.14 2.49
C VAL A 122 13.69 5.03 0.99
N ILE A 123 12.90 5.97 0.46
CA ILE A 123 12.43 5.94 -0.93
C ILE A 123 13.53 6.25 -1.95
N THR A 124 14.57 7.00 -1.61
CA THR A 124 15.61 7.42 -2.57
C THR A 124 16.97 6.77 -2.36
N GLU A 125 17.32 6.36 -1.14
CA GLU A 125 18.60 5.71 -0.83
C GLU A 125 18.43 4.20 -0.63
N PHE A 126 17.51 3.78 0.24
CA PHE A 126 17.41 2.35 0.60
C PHE A 126 16.84 1.53 -0.56
N THR A 127 15.87 2.07 -1.29
CA THR A 127 15.36 1.46 -2.52
C THR A 127 16.45 1.22 -3.55
N VAL A 128 17.41 2.15 -3.69
CA VAL A 128 18.55 2.04 -4.61
C VAL A 128 19.54 1.00 -4.08
N ALA A 129 19.88 1.05 -2.80
CA ALA A 129 20.81 0.15 -2.15
C ALA A 129 20.33 -1.32 -2.18
N LEU A 130 19.02 -1.55 -2.00
CA LEU A 130 18.39 -2.87 -1.95
C LEU A 130 17.70 -3.25 -3.27
N LYS A 131 17.94 -2.51 -4.36
CA LYS A 131 17.23 -2.71 -5.63
C LYS A 131 17.35 -4.14 -6.15
N SER A 132 18.55 -4.71 -6.10
CA SER A 132 18.82 -6.08 -6.54
C SER A 132 18.01 -7.10 -5.75
N GLU A 133 17.99 -6.96 -4.43
CA GLU A 133 17.32 -7.84 -3.48
C GLU A 133 15.80 -7.75 -3.66
N ILE A 134 15.26 -6.55 -3.83
CA ILE A 134 13.82 -6.30 -4.05
C ILE A 134 13.37 -6.94 -5.37
N LEU A 135 14.14 -6.76 -6.45
CA LEU A 135 13.81 -7.35 -7.75
C LEU A 135 13.91 -8.89 -7.75
N ALA A 136 14.76 -9.45 -6.89
CA ALA A 136 14.99 -10.89 -6.74
C ALA A 136 14.03 -11.58 -5.74
N ARG A 137 13.05 -10.86 -5.17
CA ARG A 137 12.04 -11.44 -4.26
C ARG A 137 11.29 -12.59 -4.91
N GLN A 138 11.00 -13.63 -4.13
CA GLN A 138 10.41 -14.87 -4.63
C GLN A 138 8.87 -14.80 -4.65
N PRO A 139 8.21 -15.24 -5.74
CA PRO A 139 6.76 -15.39 -5.74
C PRO A 139 6.28 -16.39 -4.67
N ASN A 140 5.19 -16.06 -3.98
CA ASN A 140 4.47 -17.03 -3.15
C ASN A 140 3.59 -17.95 -4.01
N ALA A 141 2.80 -18.81 -3.37
CA ALA A 141 1.87 -19.73 -4.06
C ALA A 141 0.83 -19.03 -4.94
N LEU A 142 0.59 -17.73 -4.74
CA LEU A 142 -0.32 -16.89 -5.54
C LEU A 142 0.42 -16.09 -6.63
N GLY A 143 1.73 -16.31 -6.81
CA GLY A 143 2.55 -15.58 -7.78
C GLY A 143 2.97 -14.18 -7.31
N LEU A 144 2.67 -13.78 -6.07
CA LEU A 144 2.95 -12.44 -5.57
C LEU A 144 4.35 -12.36 -4.94
N ALA A 145 5.10 -11.29 -5.20
CA ALA A 145 6.44 -11.08 -4.60
C ALA A 145 6.72 -9.59 -4.28
N LYS A 146 5.68 -8.83 -3.93
CA LYS A 146 5.75 -7.36 -3.85
C LYS A 146 6.27 -6.88 -2.48
N LEU A 147 7.25 -5.98 -2.47
CA LEU A 147 7.54 -5.14 -1.32
C LEU A 147 6.65 -3.90 -1.38
N VAL A 148 5.90 -3.64 -0.32
CA VAL A 148 5.03 -2.47 -0.22
C VAL A 148 5.62 -1.49 0.80
N PHE A 149 5.98 -0.30 0.35
CA PHE A 149 6.41 0.79 1.22
C PHE A 149 5.17 1.46 1.82
N ARG A 150 5.19 1.71 3.13
CA ARG A 150 4.06 2.30 3.86
C ARG A 150 4.48 3.56 4.61
N PRO A 151 4.38 4.75 4.01
CA PRO A 151 4.32 5.99 4.78
C PRO A 151 3.03 6.05 5.61
N ASP A 152 3.11 6.66 6.79
CA ASP A 152 2.01 6.77 7.76
C ASP A 152 1.90 8.17 8.37
N SER A 153 2.64 9.15 7.83
CA SER A 153 2.69 10.53 8.30
C SER A 153 2.80 11.54 7.15
N GLY A 154 2.23 12.73 7.38
CA GLY A 154 2.17 13.82 6.39
C GLY A 154 0.84 13.93 5.66
N ASP A 155 0.80 14.75 4.60
CA ASP A 155 -0.37 14.84 3.72
C ASP A 155 -0.30 13.71 2.68
N PRO A 156 -1.26 12.76 2.67
CA PRO A 156 -1.21 11.61 1.76
C PRO A 156 -1.17 11.99 0.28
N VAL A 157 -1.84 13.07 -0.12
CA VAL A 157 -1.82 13.54 -1.51
C VAL A 157 -0.41 13.99 -1.88
N LYS A 158 0.20 14.81 -1.02
CA LYS A 158 1.55 15.35 -1.24
C LYS A 158 2.63 14.27 -1.17
N ILE A 159 2.52 13.32 -0.25
CA ILE A 159 3.48 12.21 -0.13
C ILE A 159 3.40 11.29 -1.35
N ILE A 160 2.20 10.90 -1.77
CA ILE A 160 2.02 9.92 -2.87
C ILE A 160 2.29 10.58 -4.23
N CYS A 161 1.67 11.73 -4.49
CA CYS A 161 1.67 12.38 -5.80
C CYS A 161 2.76 13.44 -5.94
N GLY A 162 3.28 13.97 -4.85
CA GLY A 162 4.25 15.07 -4.83
C GLY A 162 3.65 16.38 -4.34
N ASP A 163 4.50 17.20 -3.72
CA ASP A 163 4.17 18.54 -3.24
C ASP A 163 4.67 19.61 -4.23
N PRO A 164 3.78 20.34 -4.94
CA PRO A 164 4.18 21.40 -5.85
C PRO A 164 4.90 22.56 -5.15
N ASP A 165 4.75 22.70 -3.83
CA ASP A 165 5.39 23.75 -3.03
C ASP A 165 6.81 23.36 -2.56
N ALA A 166 7.21 22.09 -2.72
CA ALA A 166 8.53 21.63 -2.36
C ALA A 166 9.59 22.08 -3.39
N GLU A 167 10.87 21.99 -3.01
CA GLU A 167 11.98 22.34 -3.91
C GLU A 167 11.89 21.52 -5.21
N VAL A 168 11.91 22.21 -6.35
CA VAL A 168 11.74 21.59 -7.66
C VAL A 168 12.80 20.51 -7.88
N GLY A 169 12.35 19.29 -8.17
CA GLY A 169 13.22 18.13 -8.38
C GLY A 169 13.58 17.37 -7.10
N SER A 170 13.20 17.85 -5.92
CA SER A 170 13.33 17.10 -4.67
C SER A 170 12.41 15.86 -4.67
N PRO A 171 12.70 14.84 -3.83
CA PRO A 171 11.81 13.68 -3.67
C PRO A 171 10.39 14.08 -3.27
N ALA A 172 10.25 15.08 -2.39
CA ALA A 172 8.95 15.61 -1.99
C ALA A 172 8.18 16.25 -3.14
N TYR A 173 8.85 16.97 -4.05
CA TYR A 173 8.22 17.52 -5.25
C TYR A 173 7.74 16.42 -6.22
N LYS A 174 8.53 15.36 -6.36
CA LYS A 174 8.19 14.21 -7.22
C LYS A 174 7.12 13.31 -6.60
N GLY A 175 7.07 13.17 -5.28
CA GLY A 175 6.21 12.19 -4.62
C GLY A 175 6.74 10.76 -4.74
N ALA A 176 6.25 9.89 -3.87
CA ALA A 176 6.75 8.54 -3.68
C ALA A 176 6.59 7.66 -4.94
N VAL A 177 5.46 7.77 -5.64
CA VAL A 177 5.19 6.93 -6.82
C VAL A 177 6.16 7.25 -7.96
N GLU A 178 6.45 8.52 -8.21
CA GLU A 178 7.44 8.92 -9.22
C GLU A 178 8.85 8.50 -8.83
N CYS A 179 9.24 8.68 -7.56
CA CYS A 179 10.56 8.24 -7.08
C CYS A 179 10.75 6.73 -7.24
N LEU A 180 9.74 5.91 -6.88
CA LEU A 180 9.79 4.47 -7.08
C LEU A 180 9.86 4.09 -8.56
N TRP A 181 9.18 4.83 -9.44
CA TRP A 181 9.27 4.62 -10.88
C TRP A 181 10.68 4.93 -11.42
N GLU A 182 11.33 6.01 -10.95
CA GLU A 182 12.71 6.33 -11.35
C GLU A 182 13.69 5.22 -10.95
N VAL A 183 13.48 4.59 -9.80
CA VAL A 183 14.36 3.51 -9.31
C VAL A 183 14.06 2.18 -10.01
N PHE A 184 12.79 1.75 -10.08
CA PHE A 184 12.42 0.39 -10.49
C PHE A 184 11.82 0.29 -11.90
N GLY A 185 11.41 1.41 -12.49
CA GLY A 185 10.63 1.44 -13.71
C GLY A 185 9.30 0.71 -13.57
N GLY A 186 8.85 0.13 -14.67
CA GLY A 186 7.62 -0.65 -14.73
C GLY A 186 7.17 -0.83 -16.17
N THR A 187 5.87 -0.96 -16.36
CA THR A 187 5.23 -1.10 -17.67
C THR A 187 4.29 0.06 -17.94
N THR A 188 3.67 0.07 -19.12
CA THR A 188 2.62 1.03 -19.47
C THR A 188 1.36 0.29 -19.87
N THR A 189 0.20 0.84 -19.52
CA THR A 189 -1.10 0.36 -19.99
C THR A 189 -1.31 0.73 -21.45
N ASP A 190 -2.30 0.12 -22.10
CA ASP A 190 -2.69 0.46 -23.48
C ASP A 190 -3.19 1.91 -23.60
N GLN A 191 -3.66 2.49 -22.48
CA GLN A 191 -4.10 3.87 -22.33
C GLN A 191 -2.91 4.85 -22.17
N GLY A 192 -1.68 4.35 -22.09
CA GLY A 192 -0.46 5.16 -22.00
C GLY A 192 -0.07 5.59 -20.57
N TYR A 193 -0.67 4.99 -19.54
CA TYR A 193 -0.34 5.27 -18.14
C TYR A 193 0.72 4.31 -17.61
N LYS A 194 1.62 4.80 -16.75
CA LYS A 194 2.69 4.04 -16.12
C LYS A 194 2.16 3.14 -15.00
N VAL A 195 2.62 1.90 -14.95
CA VAL A 195 2.35 0.92 -13.89
C VAL A 195 3.67 0.56 -13.24
N LEU A 196 3.84 0.86 -11.94
CA LEU A 196 5.05 0.50 -11.20
C LEU A 196 5.41 -0.98 -11.35
N ASN A 197 6.71 -1.28 -11.34
CA ASN A 197 7.23 -2.64 -11.36
C ASN A 197 6.50 -3.53 -10.34
N GLU A 198 6.11 -4.74 -10.74
CA GLU A 198 5.32 -5.68 -9.93
C GLU A 198 5.96 -6.03 -8.57
N ARG A 199 7.28 -5.85 -8.43
CA ARG A 199 8.05 -6.10 -7.21
C ARG A 199 7.91 -5.00 -6.16
N VAL A 200 7.37 -3.83 -6.51
CA VAL A 200 7.20 -2.71 -5.59
C VAL A 200 5.76 -2.20 -5.55
N GLY A 201 5.37 -1.63 -4.43
CA GLY A 201 4.10 -0.94 -4.24
C GLY A 201 4.19 0.10 -3.14
N LEU A 202 3.13 0.88 -3.04
CA LEU A 202 2.96 1.89 -2.00
C LEU A 202 1.56 1.73 -1.41
N ILE A 203 1.44 1.78 -0.10
CA ILE A 203 0.16 1.86 0.61
C ILE A 203 0.21 3.00 1.61
N TYR A 204 -0.86 3.79 1.70
CA TYR A 204 -0.96 4.87 2.67
C TYR A 204 -2.16 4.62 3.57
N GLY A 205 -1.92 4.51 4.88
CA GLY A 205 -2.92 4.08 5.86
C GLY A 205 -3.53 5.21 6.69
N ASP A 206 -2.88 6.38 6.79
CA ASP A 206 -3.34 7.44 7.67
C ASP A 206 -4.49 8.27 7.05
N SER A 207 -5.65 8.20 7.71
CA SER A 207 -6.78 9.12 7.54
C SER A 207 -7.24 9.33 6.09
N ILE A 208 -7.36 8.25 5.31
CA ILE A 208 -7.85 8.28 3.93
C ILE A 208 -9.38 8.46 3.90
N THR A 209 -9.82 9.68 3.60
CA THR A 209 -11.23 10.01 3.32
C THR A 209 -11.54 9.86 1.82
N LEU A 210 -12.82 9.88 1.44
CA LEU A 210 -13.22 9.76 0.02
C LEU A 210 -12.68 10.93 -0.83
N ASP A 211 -12.69 12.14 -0.27
CA ASP A 211 -12.09 13.33 -0.88
C ASP A 211 -10.58 13.14 -1.11
N ARG A 212 -9.85 12.68 -0.08
CA ARG A 212 -8.41 12.42 -0.19
C ARG A 212 -8.12 11.32 -1.21
N ALA A 213 -8.88 10.22 -1.20
CA ALA A 213 -8.76 9.16 -2.18
C ALA A 213 -8.96 9.69 -3.61
N GLN A 214 -9.98 10.51 -3.85
CA GLN A 214 -10.21 11.13 -5.15
C GLN A 214 -9.03 12.02 -5.57
N ARG A 215 -8.54 12.88 -4.68
CA ARG A 215 -7.40 13.77 -4.97
C ARG A 215 -6.09 13.00 -5.26
N ILE A 216 -5.87 11.87 -4.58
CA ILE A 216 -4.73 10.98 -4.85
C ILE A 216 -4.86 10.40 -6.27
N LEU A 217 -6.03 9.86 -6.61
CA LEU A 217 -6.26 9.26 -7.93
C LEU A 217 -6.15 10.29 -9.07
N GLU A 218 -6.70 11.50 -8.88
CA GLU A 218 -6.55 12.62 -9.81
C GLU A 218 -5.08 13.04 -9.95
N GLY A 219 -4.33 13.09 -8.85
CA GLY A 219 -2.91 13.42 -8.86
C GLY A 219 -2.07 12.38 -9.58
N LEU A 220 -2.31 11.09 -9.33
CA LEU A 220 -1.64 10.00 -10.02
C LEU A 220 -1.95 10.00 -11.52
N GLU A 221 -3.22 10.17 -11.88
CA GLU A 221 -3.64 10.30 -13.28
C GLU A 221 -2.94 11.47 -13.97
N ALA A 222 -2.93 12.66 -13.35
CA ALA A 222 -2.29 13.85 -13.91
C ALA A 222 -0.77 13.66 -14.13
N LYS A 223 -0.14 12.81 -13.32
CA LYS A 223 1.27 12.43 -13.45
C LYS A 223 1.50 11.26 -14.41
N GLY A 224 0.43 10.75 -15.03
CA GLY A 224 0.47 9.66 -16.00
C GLY A 224 0.71 8.29 -15.35
N PHE A 225 0.29 8.08 -14.11
CA PHE A 225 0.31 6.77 -13.44
C PHE A 225 -1.07 6.14 -13.44
N ALA A 226 -1.09 4.81 -13.61
CA ALA A 226 -2.30 4.02 -13.47
C ALA A 226 -2.53 3.69 -11.99
N SER A 227 -3.78 3.76 -11.57
CA SER A 227 -4.22 3.53 -10.18
C SER A 227 -5.55 2.80 -10.14
#